data_AF-F8AMW8-F1
#
_entry.id   AF-F8AMW8-F1
#
_cell.length_a   1.000
_cell.length_b   1.000
_cell.length_c   1.000
_cell.angle_alpha   90.00
_cell.angle_beta   90.00
_cell.angle_gamma   90.00
#
_symmetry.space_group_name_H-M   'P 1'
#
loop_
_entity.id
_entity.type
_entity.pdbx_description
1 polymer ?
#
loop_
_entity_poly.entity_id
_entity_poly.type
_entity_poly.pdbx_seq_one_letter_code
_entity_poly.pdbx_strand_id
1 'polypeptide(L)'
;MKLLSKRAQLSLEFSMLILSIIVMSTFSIYYFLHNTFNEKERTMDKIDIGAKTAVSLVNSNYNGTYTRYPLIYLGMKYDNSKTNVTIYIINRSPVNSYTNNFIINYIINTQHINNSKYNISISYQ
;
A
#
# COMPACT_ATOMS: atom_id res chain seq x y z
N MET A 1 -12.93 -52.89 -27.42
CA MET A 1 -13.80 -51.86 -26.80
C MET A 1 -13.26 -51.29 -25.48
N LYS A 2 -12.75 -52.10 -24.52
CA LYS A 2 -12.19 -51.62 -23.23
C LYS A 2 -11.02 -50.62 -23.32
N LEU A 3 -10.15 -50.73 -24.33
CA LEU A 3 -8.99 -49.83 -24.52
C LEU A 3 -9.38 -48.41 -24.93
N LEU A 4 -10.46 -48.25 -25.73
CA LEU A 4 -10.99 -46.95 -26.15
C LEU A 4 -11.63 -46.20 -24.98
N SER A 5 -12.37 -46.91 -24.13
CA SER A 5 -12.96 -46.36 -22.90
C SER A 5 -11.90 -45.85 -21.92
N LYS A 6 -10.80 -46.59 -21.70
CA LYS A 6 -9.70 -46.13 -20.84
C LYS A 6 -9.00 -44.88 -21.38
N ARG A 7 -8.81 -44.79 -22.71
CA ARG A 7 -8.21 -43.60 -23.34
C ARG A 7 -9.12 -42.38 -23.23
N ALA A 8 -10.42 -42.55 -23.42
CA ALA A 8 -11.41 -41.49 -23.26
C ALA A 8 -11.50 -40.99 -21.81
N GLN A 9 -11.43 -41.90 -20.83
CA GLN A 9 -11.39 -41.55 -19.41
C GLN A 9 -10.14 -40.75 -19.04
N LEU A 10 -8.96 -41.21 -19.49
CA LEU A 10 -7.70 -40.49 -19.29
C LEU A 10 -7.71 -39.09 -19.93
N SER A 11 -8.25 -38.94 -21.15
CA SER A 11 -8.36 -37.63 -21.79
C SER A 11 -9.30 -36.69 -21.02
N LEU A 12 -10.38 -37.23 -20.46
CA LEU A 12 -11.37 -36.45 -19.70
C LEU A 12 -10.80 -35.98 -18.35
N GLU A 13 -10.09 -36.86 -17.63
CA GLU A 13 -9.38 -36.51 -16.39
C GLU A 13 -8.32 -35.42 -16.64
N PHE A 14 -7.56 -35.53 -17.73
CA PHE A 14 -6.58 -34.52 -18.12
C PHE A 14 -7.23 -33.18 -18.47
N SER A 15 -8.35 -33.17 -19.20
CA SER A 15 -9.11 -31.96 -19.50
C SER A 15 -9.67 -31.30 -18.23
N MET A 16 -10.16 -32.09 -17.25
CA MET A 16 -10.62 -31.56 -15.97
C MET A 16 -9.49 -30.91 -15.15
N LEU A 17 -8.30 -31.50 -15.17
CA LEU A 17 -7.11 -30.91 -14.54
C LEU A 17 -6.74 -29.57 -15.17
N ILE A 18 -6.67 -29.51 -16.51
CA ILE A 18 -6.39 -28.27 -17.23
C ILE A 18 -7.45 -27.21 -16.92
N LEU A 19 -8.73 -27.59 -16.94
CA LEU A 19 -9.82 -26.68 -16.61
C LEU A 19 -9.67 -26.11 -15.19
N SER A 20 -9.33 -26.96 -14.22
CA SER A 20 -9.12 -26.55 -12.83
C SER A 20 -7.95 -25.56 -12.70
N ILE A 21 -6.84 -25.81 -13.40
CA ILE A 21 -5.69 -24.90 -13.43
C ILE A 21 -6.07 -23.55 -14.04
N ILE A 22 -6.80 -23.55 -15.15
CA ILE A 22 -7.24 -22.32 -15.81
C ILE A 22 -8.16 -21.52 -14.88
N VAL A 23 -9.13 -22.17 -14.23
CA VAL A 23 -10.05 -21.51 -13.31
C VAL A 23 -9.29 -20.88 -12.14
N MET A 24 -8.41 -21.63 -11.46
CA MET A 24 -7.60 -21.09 -10.37
C MET A 24 -6.70 -19.93 -10.81
N SER A 25 -6.07 -20.06 -11.99
CA SER A 25 -5.19 -19.02 -12.53
C SER A 25 -5.97 -17.74 -12.82
N THR A 26 -7.14 -17.87 -13.46
CA THR A 26 -8.01 -16.73 -13.80
C THR A 26 -8.50 -16.04 -12.53
N PHE A 27 -8.90 -16.80 -11.50
CA PHE A 27 -9.34 -16.24 -10.22
C PHE A 27 -8.21 -15.48 -9.50
N SER A 28 -6.99 -16.06 -9.51
CA SER A 28 -5.81 -15.44 -8.90
C SER A 28 -5.43 -14.14 -9.61
N ILE A 29 -5.43 -14.15 -10.95
CA ILE A 29 -5.18 -12.97 -11.77
C ILE A 29 -6.25 -11.92 -11.51
N TYR A 30 -7.53 -12.30 -11.51
CA TYR A 30 -8.64 -11.39 -11.25
C TYR A 30 -8.50 -10.73 -9.87
N TYR A 31 -8.21 -11.50 -8.82
CA TYR A 31 -8.04 -10.97 -7.47
C TYR A 31 -6.85 -10.01 -7.37
N PHE A 32 -5.71 -10.38 -7.98
CA PHE A 32 -4.54 -9.52 -8.06
C PHE A 32 -4.84 -8.21 -8.79
N LEU A 33 -5.48 -8.28 -9.95
CA LEU A 33 -5.85 -7.09 -10.73
C LEU A 33 -6.84 -6.24 -9.94
N HIS A 34 -7.90 -6.83 -9.37
CA HIS A 34 -8.91 -6.09 -8.61
C HIS A 34 -8.30 -5.36 -7.42
N ASN A 35 -7.40 -6.00 -6.66
CA ASN A 35 -6.75 -5.36 -5.52
C ASN A 35 -5.70 -4.32 -5.94
N THR A 36 -4.93 -4.58 -6.99
CA THR A 36 -3.88 -3.67 -7.48
C THR A 36 -4.49 -2.43 -8.17
N PHE A 37 -5.61 -2.61 -8.87
CA PHE A 37 -6.36 -1.52 -9.50
C PHE A 37 -7.37 -0.85 -8.56
N ASN A 38 -7.56 -1.37 -7.34
CA ASN A 38 -8.35 -0.68 -6.34
C ASN A 38 -7.64 0.63 -5.98
N GLU A 39 -8.18 1.74 -6.48
CA GLU A 39 -7.63 3.09 -6.32
C GLU A 39 -7.30 3.38 -4.85
N LYS A 40 -8.13 2.90 -3.92
CA LYS A 40 -7.93 3.12 -2.48
C LYS A 40 -6.68 2.44 -1.94
N GLU A 41 -6.45 1.17 -2.29
CA GLU A 41 -5.25 0.43 -1.86
C GLU A 41 -3.99 1.09 -2.43
N ARG A 42 -4.03 1.39 -3.73
CA ARG A 42 -2.92 2.05 -4.41
C ARG A 42 -2.64 3.44 -3.82
N THR A 43 -3.67 4.18 -3.39
CA THR A 43 -3.46 5.44 -2.68
C THR A 43 -2.84 5.22 -1.31
N MET A 44 -3.25 4.19 -0.55
CA MET A 44 -2.62 3.88 0.73
C MET A 44 -1.13 3.54 0.56
N ASP A 45 -0.77 2.72 -0.42
CA ASP A 45 0.63 2.38 -0.70
C ASP A 45 1.45 3.63 -1.05
N LYS A 46 0.88 4.54 -1.83
CA LYS A 46 1.51 5.84 -2.12
C LYS A 46 1.72 6.68 -0.87
N ILE A 47 0.75 6.72 0.05
CA ILE A 47 0.89 7.44 1.33
C ILE A 47 2.03 6.84 2.16
N ASP A 48 2.09 5.51 2.28
CA ASP A 48 3.13 4.80 3.02
C ASP A 48 4.54 5.10 2.47
N ILE A 49 4.70 5.00 1.15
CA ILE A 49 5.96 5.33 0.46
C ILE A 49 6.31 6.80 0.67
N GLY A 50 5.36 7.71 0.43
CA GLY A 50 5.55 9.15 0.62
C GLY A 50 5.96 9.51 2.05
N ALA A 51 5.36 8.85 3.05
CA ALA A 51 5.66 9.07 4.46
C ALA A 51 7.08 8.61 4.83
N LYS A 52 7.49 7.41 4.39
CA LYS A 52 8.85 6.91 4.58
C LYS A 52 9.89 7.83 3.96
N THR A 53 9.63 8.30 2.73
CA THR A 53 10.52 9.24 2.05
C THR A 53 10.57 10.59 2.76
N ALA A 54 9.42 11.16 3.13
CA ALA A 54 9.36 12.42 3.86
C ALA A 54 10.14 12.37 5.19
N VAL A 55 9.97 11.29 5.96
CA VAL A 55 10.72 11.07 7.21
C VAL A 55 12.22 11.00 6.94
N SER A 56 12.65 10.29 5.90
CA SER A 56 14.07 10.23 5.50
C SER A 56 14.64 11.60 5.12
N LEU A 57 13.87 12.40 4.39
CA LEU A 57 14.25 13.76 4.00
C LEU A 57 14.37 14.68 5.21
N VAL A 58 13.45 14.58 6.16
CA VAL A 58 13.50 15.33 7.42
C VAL A 58 14.74 14.98 8.24
N ASN A 59 15.05 13.69 8.34
CA ASN A 59 16.27 13.23 9.03
C ASN A 59 17.55 13.72 8.35
N SER A 60 17.47 14.03 7.06
CA SER A 60 18.56 14.60 6.27
C SER A 60 18.60 16.14 6.31
N ASN A 61 17.78 16.78 7.16
CA ASN A 61 17.60 18.24 7.26
C ASN A 61 17.28 18.92 5.92
N TYR A 62 16.55 18.22 5.05
CA TYR A 62 16.19 18.75 3.74
C TYR A 62 15.25 19.96 3.86
N ASN A 63 15.42 20.95 2.97
CA ASN A 63 14.57 22.14 2.89
C ASN A 63 14.38 22.89 4.23
N GLY A 64 15.42 22.96 5.06
CA GLY A 64 15.37 23.65 6.35
C GLY A 64 14.53 22.95 7.42
N THR A 65 14.10 21.71 7.17
CA THR A 65 13.54 20.86 8.23
C THR A 65 14.62 20.56 9.25
N TYR A 66 14.22 20.51 10.52
CA TYR A 66 15.12 20.21 11.62
C TYR A 66 14.43 19.31 12.62
N THR A 67 15.15 18.29 13.05
CA THR A 67 14.78 17.45 14.18
C THR A 67 16.01 17.21 15.04
N ARG A 68 15.87 17.34 16.35
CA ARG A 68 16.99 17.14 17.28
C ARG A 68 17.43 15.67 17.34
N TYR A 69 16.47 14.76 17.14
CA TYR A 69 16.70 13.32 17.04
C TYR A 69 16.00 12.79 15.79
N PRO A 70 16.53 11.70 15.19
CA PRO A 70 15.93 11.08 14.02
C PRO A 70 14.47 10.66 14.27
N LEU A 71 13.63 10.95 13.29
CA LEU A 71 12.29 10.42 13.17
C LEU A 71 12.35 8.96 12.72
N ILE A 72 11.57 8.11 13.39
CA ILE A 72 11.42 6.70 13.01
C ILE A 72 9.98 6.49 12.59
N TYR A 73 9.78 6.13 11.31
CA TYR A 73 8.47 5.74 10.81
C TYR A 73 8.10 4.35 11.36
N LEU A 74 6.94 4.24 12.01
CA LEU A 74 6.45 2.97 12.55
C LEU A 74 5.43 2.27 11.66
N GLY A 75 4.71 3.04 10.85
CA GLY A 75 3.58 2.54 10.07
C GLY A 75 2.46 3.57 9.97
N MET A 76 1.37 3.14 9.35
CA MET A 76 0.15 3.91 9.22
C MET A 76 -1.05 3.07 9.62
N LYS A 77 -2.07 3.74 10.15
CA LYS A 77 -3.41 3.18 10.36
C LYS A 77 -4.39 3.99 9.54
N TYR A 78 -5.44 3.33 9.07
CA TYR A 78 -6.53 3.98 8.38
C TYR A 78 -7.87 3.44 8.87
N ASP A 79 -8.93 4.22 8.64
CA ASP A 79 -10.31 3.80 8.89
C ASP A 79 -10.80 2.78 7.84
N ASN A 80 -11.97 2.17 8.08
CA ASN A 80 -12.54 1.18 7.16
C ASN A 80 -12.81 1.75 5.75
N SER A 81 -13.06 3.05 5.63
CA SER A 81 -13.26 3.74 4.35
C SER A 81 -11.95 4.08 3.62
N LYS A 82 -10.80 3.96 4.31
CA LYS A 82 -9.45 4.33 3.86
C LYS A 82 -9.30 5.81 3.50
N THR A 83 -10.05 6.66 4.20
CA THR A 83 -10.11 8.12 3.97
C THR A 83 -9.37 8.88 5.04
N ASN A 84 -9.43 8.42 6.29
CA ASN A 84 -8.67 9.01 7.39
C ASN A 84 -7.43 8.16 7.64
N VAL A 85 -6.25 8.75 7.44
CA VAL A 85 -4.97 8.06 7.59
C VAL A 85 -4.18 8.73 8.70
N THR A 86 -3.71 7.93 9.65
CA THR A 86 -2.83 8.36 10.73
C THR A 86 -1.49 7.69 10.57
N ILE A 87 -0.45 8.49 10.38
CA ILE A 87 0.93 8.06 10.27
C ILE A 87 1.57 8.13 11.66
N TYR A 88 2.19 7.03 12.09
CA TYR A 88 2.86 6.94 13.39
C TYR A 88 4.36 7.14 13.22
N ILE A 89 4.89 8.12 13.96
CA ILE A 89 6.31 8.46 13.95
C ILE A 89 6.80 8.53 15.39
N ILE A 90 7.90 7.86 15.70
CA ILE A 90 8.60 8.05 16.98
C ILE A 90 9.58 9.20 16.87
N ASN A 91 9.60 10.05 17.90
CA ASN A 91 10.70 10.98 18.13
C ASN A 91 10.99 11.14 19.63
N ARG A 92 12.27 11.24 19.98
CA ARG A 92 12.74 11.55 21.34
C ARG A 92 12.57 13.01 21.73
N SER A 93 12.18 13.88 20.80
CA SER A 93 11.91 15.29 21.02
C SER A 93 10.65 15.74 20.28
N PRO A 94 9.92 16.73 20.80
CA PRO A 94 8.79 17.32 20.08
C PRO A 94 9.24 17.87 18.73
N VAL A 95 8.46 17.57 17.69
CA VAL A 95 8.68 18.06 16.33
C VAL A 95 7.96 19.39 16.15
N ASN A 96 8.62 20.36 15.53
CA ASN A 96 8.01 21.66 15.27
C ASN A 96 6.90 21.55 14.20
N SER A 97 6.00 22.54 14.19
CA SER A 97 4.89 22.58 13.23
C SER A 97 5.37 22.63 11.77
N TYR A 98 6.52 23.27 11.51
CA TYR A 98 7.12 23.34 10.18
C TYR A 98 7.46 21.96 9.61
N THR A 99 8.19 21.14 10.37
CA THR A 99 8.55 19.78 9.96
C THR A 99 7.32 18.88 9.85
N ASN A 100 6.35 19.02 10.75
CA ASN A 100 5.09 18.29 10.67
C ASN A 100 4.34 18.61 9.35
N ASN A 101 4.20 19.90 9.04
CA ASN A 101 3.57 20.38 7.81
C ASN A 101 4.37 19.96 6.57
N PHE A 102 5.70 19.95 6.64
CA PHE A 102 6.55 19.46 5.55
C PHE A 102 6.23 18.01 5.22
N ILE A 103 6.13 17.12 6.21
CA ILE A 103 5.85 15.70 5.96
C ILE A 103 4.49 15.55 5.28
N ILE A 104 3.44 16.18 5.81
CA ILE A 104 2.08 16.09 5.24
C ILE A 104 2.04 16.66 3.82
N ASN A 105 2.58 17.87 3.62
CA ASN A 105 2.60 18.52 2.31
C ASN A 105 3.44 17.75 1.29
N TYR A 106 4.56 17.16 1.72
CA TYR A 106 5.39 16.34 0.84
C TYR A 106 4.60 15.13 0.33
N ILE A 107 3.91 14.41 1.22
CA ILE A 107 3.08 13.26 0.84
C ILE A 107 2.00 13.68 -0.16
N ILE A 108 1.24 14.72 0.16
CA ILE A 108 0.12 15.19 -0.67
C ILE A 108 0.61 15.63 -2.05
N ASN A 109 1.66 16.44 -2.11
CA ASN A 109 2.13 17.05 -3.34
C ASN A 109 2.87 16.06 -4.23
N THR A 110 3.77 15.25 -3.67
CA THR A 110 4.60 14.33 -4.48
C THR A 110 3.82 13.12 -4.96
N GLN A 111 2.83 12.66 -4.20
CA GLN A 111 2.01 11.50 -4.57
C GLN A 111 0.71 11.89 -5.29
N HIS A 112 0.48 13.19 -5.49
CA HIS A 112 -0.73 13.77 -6.08
C HIS A 112 -2.01 13.28 -5.40
N ILE A 113 -2.01 13.28 -4.06
CA ILE A 113 -3.13 12.80 -3.26
C ILE A 113 -4.15 13.93 -3.10
N ASN A 114 -5.42 13.60 -3.34
CA ASN A 114 -6.48 14.57 -3.18
C ASN A 114 -6.78 14.82 -1.68
N ASN A 115 -6.35 15.96 -1.17
CA ASN A 115 -6.54 16.39 0.22
C ASN A 115 -8.02 16.62 0.61
N SER A 116 -8.94 16.71 -0.37
CA SER A 116 -10.39 16.77 -0.09
C SER A 116 -11.01 15.39 0.17
N LYS A 117 -10.37 14.32 -0.31
CA LYS A 117 -10.84 12.94 -0.20
C LYS A 117 -10.13 12.18 0.92
N TYR A 118 -8.85 12.51 1.17
CA TYR A 118 -8.01 11.83 2.16
C TYR A 118 -7.51 12.83 3.19
N ASN A 119 -7.76 12.55 4.46
CA ASN A 119 -7.28 13.32 5.59
C ASN A 119 -6.07 12.62 6.21
N ILE A 120 -4.89 13.22 6.08
CA ILE A 120 -3.62 12.66 6.55
C ILE A 120 -3.22 13.40 7.84
N SER A 121 -3.04 12.63 8.91
CA SER A 121 -2.62 13.11 10.22
C SER A 121 -1.35 12.40 10.67
N ILE A 122 -0.57 13.06 11.52
CA ILE A 122 0.64 12.48 12.10
C ILE A 122 0.46 12.39 13.61
N SER A 123 0.70 11.20 14.15
CA SER A 123 0.74 10.94 15.59
C SER A 123 2.17 10.66 16.00
N TYR A 124 2.70 11.51 16.87
CA TYR A 124 4.02 11.30 17.47
C TYR A 124 3.90 10.41 18.71
N GLN A 125 4.83 9.46 18.85
CA GLN A 125 5.02 8.64 20.03
C GLN A 125 6.41 8.85 20.62
#